data_AF-A0A1Q3H5T7-F1
#
_entry.id   AF-A0A1Q3H5T7-F1
#
_cell.length_a   1.000
_cell.length_b   1.000
_cell.length_c   1.000
_cell.angle_alpha   90.00
_cell.angle_beta   90.00
_cell.angle_gamma   90.00
#
_symmetry.space_group_name_H-M   'P 1'
#
loop_
_entity.id
_entity.type
_entity.pdbx_description
1 polymer ?
#
loop_
_entity_poly.entity_id
_entity_poly.type
_entity_poly.pdbx_seq_one_letter_code
_entity_poly.pdbx_strand_id
1 'polypeptide(L)'
;MATSLKLSPQLKSRVEAAAKGAGKSPHAFMVEAIEQQVAQAERRWRFVEEALAAEKETLETGEGFNADEVHEAMAARARGGRSRRLKATPWRE
;
A
#
# COMPACT_ATOMS: atom_id res chain seq x y z
N MET A 1 -1.11 -20.65 18.50
CA MET A 1 0.23 -20.75 19.13
C MET A 1 0.69 -19.35 19.50
N ALA A 2 1.43 -19.19 20.60
CA ALA A 2 1.98 -17.90 21.01
C ALA A 2 3.49 -17.88 20.80
N THR A 3 4.00 -16.87 20.10
CA THR A 3 5.43 -16.62 19.93
C THR A 3 5.86 -15.51 20.88
N SER A 4 6.88 -15.76 21.70
CA SER A 4 7.41 -14.74 22.63
C SER A 4 8.31 -13.74 21.89
N LEU A 5 8.00 -12.45 22.00
CA LEU A 5 8.74 -11.36 21.38
C LEU A 5 9.61 -10.65 22.42
N LYS A 6 10.93 -10.65 22.20
CA LYS A 6 11.86 -9.87 23.04
C LYS A 6 11.94 -8.43 22.53
N LEU A 7 11.55 -7.48 23.37
CA LEU A 7 11.68 -6.05 23.10
C LEU A 7 12.89 -5.49 23.84
N SER A 8 13.58 -4.52 23.23
CA SER A 8 14.53 -3.70 23.96
C SER A 8 13.79 -2.90 25.05
N PRO A 9 14.44 -2.58 26.19
CA PRO A 9 13.82 -1.78 27.25
C PRO A 9 13.25 -0.45 26.74
N GLN A 10 13.96 0.17 25.80
CA GLN A 10 13.57 1.44 25.17
C GLN A 10 12.29 1.28 24.34
N LEU A 11 12.18 0.21 23.54
CA LEU A 11 11.00 -0.04 22.72
C LEU A 11 9.80 -0.40 23.60
N LYS A 12 10.00 -1.19 24.66
CA LYS A 12 8.94 -1.53 25.62
C LYS A 12 8.32 -0.27 26.23
N SER A 13 9.14 0.67 26.72
CA SER A 13 8.65 1.93 27.30
C SER A 13 7.84 2.77 26.29
N ARG A 14 8.31 2.84 25.03
CA ARG A 14 7.59 3.55 23.96
C ARG A 14 6.24 2.90 23.63
N VAL A 15 6.19 1.57 23.59
CA VAL A 15 4.95 0.81 23.35
C VAL A 15 3.96 1.05 24.49
N GLU A 16 4.40 1.03 25.74
CA GLU A 16 3.54 1.28 26.90
C GLU A 16 2.94 2.69 26.85
N ALA A 17 3.74 3.71 26.54
CA ALA A 17 3.28 5.08 26.40
C ALA A 17 2.29 5.25 25.23
N ALA A 18 2.60 4.67 24.07
CA ALA A 18 1.73 4.72 22.89
C ALA A 18 0.40 3.98 23.11
N ALA A 19 0.45 2.79 23.72
CA ALA A 19 -0.73 2.02 24.07
C ALA A 19 -1.63 2.78 25.04
N LYS A 20 -1.05 3.42 26.08
CA LYS A 20 -1.79 4.28 27.00
C LYS A 20 -2.46 5.45 26.27
N GLY A 21 -1.73 6.14 25.38
CA GLY A 21 -2.29 7.24 24.58
C GLY A 21 -3.44 6.79 23.66
N ALA A 22 -3.38 5.54 23.18
CA ALA A 22 -4.43 4.92 22.37
C ALA A 22 -5.57 4.28 23.19
N GLY A 23 -5.51 4.29 24.54
CA GLY A 23 -6.50 3.64 25.40
C GLY A 23 -6.48 2.11 25.34
N LYS A 24 -5.33 1.50 25.00
CA LYS A 24 -5.17 0.04 24.79
C LYS A 24 -4.18 -0.56 25.79
N SER A 25 -4.28 -1.87 26.00
CA SER A 25 -3.21 -2.61 26.66
C SER A 25 -1.97 -2.68 25.74
N PRO A 26 -0.75 -2.76 26.30
CA PRO A 26 0.45 -2.93 25.48
C PRO A 26 0.38 -4.16 24.56
N HIS A 27 -0.23 -5.26 25.02
CA HIS A 27 -0.42 -6.45 24.20
C HIS A 27 -1.33 -6.20 23.00
N ALA A 28 -2.51 -5.63 23.22
CA ALA A 28 -3.45 -5.33 22.13
C ALA A 28 -2.83 -4.36 21.11
N PHE A 29 -2.12 -3.33 21.59
CA PHE A 29 -1.40 -2.41 20.73
C PHE A 29 -0.34 -3.10 19.86
N MET A 30 0.43 -4.03 20.43
CA MET A 30 1.45 -4.78 19.66
C MET A 30 0.83 -5.70 18.61
N VAL A 31 -0.26 -6.41 18.95
CA VAL A 31 -0.95 -7.30 17.99
C VAL A 31 -1.44 -6.50 16.80
N GLU A 32 -2.15 -5.41 17.03
CA GLU A 32 -2.64 -4.54 15.97
C GLU A 32 -1.51 -3.94 15.13
N ALA A 33 -0.39 -3.54 15.76
CA ALA A 33 0.77 -3.03 15.04
C ALA A 33 1.36 -4.09 14.09
N ILE A 34 1.41 -5.36 14.52
CA ILE A 34 1.85 -6.47 13.68
C ILE A 34 0.85 -6.71 12.54
N GLU A 35 -0.45 -6.74 12.81
CA GLU A 35 -1.48 -6.90 11.77
C GLU A 35 -1.40 -5.81 10.70
N GLN A 36 -1.25 -4.55 11.13
CA GLN A 36 -1.06 -3.43 10.22
C GLN A 36 0.20 -3.59 9.38
N GLN A 37 1.32 -3.97 10.01
CA GLN A 37 2.58 -4.16 9.30
C GLN A 37 2.52 -5.31 8.29
N VAL A 38 1.87 -6.43 8.64
CA VAL A 38 1.65 -7.55 7.71
C VAL A 38 0.82 -7.09 6.53
N ALA A 39 -0.32 -6.44 6.77
CA ALA A 39 -1.19 -5.98 5.70
C ALA A 39 -0.49 -4.95 4.79
N GLN A 40 0.34 -4.06 5.35
CA GLN A 40 1.17 -3.13 4.58
C GLN A 40 2.20 -3.86 3.72
N ALA A 41 2.87 -4.87 4.26
CA ALA A 41 3.85 -5.67 3.52
C ALA A 41 3.21 -6.43 2.36
N GLU A 42 2.06 -7.08 2.60
CA GLU A 42 1.30 -7.78 1.56
C GLU A 42 0.78 -6.86 0.47
N ARG A 43 0.30 -5.65 0.82
CA ARG A 43 -0.08 -4.63 -0.17
C ARG A 43 1.11 -4.22 -1.01
N ARG A 44 2.27 -4.00 -0.38
CA ARG A 44 3.50 -3.62 -1.09
C ARG A 44 3.95 -4.70 -2.05
N TRP A 45 3.95 -5.96 -1.64
CA TRP A 45 4.35 -7.07 -2.51
C TRP A 45 3.42 -7.21 -3.71
N ARG A 46 2.10 -7.20 -3.50
CA ARG A 46 1.13 -7.23 -4.60
C ARG A 46 1.29 -6.05 -5.55
N PHE A 47 1.47 -4.84 -5.01
CA PHE A 47 1.68 -3.66 -5.84
C PHE A 47 2.92 -3.77 -6.74
N VAL A 48 4.03 -4.30 -6.21
CA VAL A 48 5.26 -4.52 -6.99
C VAL A 48 5.05 -5.60 -8.05
N GLU A 49 4.39 -6.70 -7.70
CA GLU A 49 4.06 -7.78 -8.65
C GLU A 49 3.19 -7.27 -9.80
N GLU A 50 2.13 -6.52 -9.48
CA GLU A 50 1.26 -5.88 -10.47
C GLU A 50 2.02 -4.88 -11.35
N ALA A 51 2.92 -4.08 -10.77
CA ALA A 51 3.73 -3.13 -11.53
C ALA A 51 4.70 -3.81 -12.50
N LEU A 52 5.35 -4.90 -12.09
CA LEU A 52 6.25 -5.67 -12.95
C LEU A 52 5.47 -6.37 -14.08
N ALA A 53 4.28 -6.89 -13.79
CA ALA A 53 3.40 -7.46 -14.80
C ALA A 53 2.96 -6.40 -15.83
N ALA A 54 2.56 -5.21 -15.36
CA ALA A 54 2.17 -4.10 -16.22
C ALA A 54 3.34 -3.56 -17.06
N GLU A 55 4.54 -3.49 -16.49
CA GLU A 55 5.75 -3.13 -17.25
C GLU A 55 6.01 -4.14 -18.37
N LYS A 56 5.98 -5.43 -18.06
CA LYS A 56 6.13 -6.49 -19.06
C LYS A 56 5.09 -6.37 -20.17
N GLU A 57 3.81 -6.21 -19.83
CA GLU A 57 2.73 -6.04 -20.80
C GLU A 57 2.96 -4.80 -21.68
N THR A 58 3.31 -3.66 -21.08
CA THR A 58 3.61 -2.41 -21.81
C THR A 58 4.80 -2.59 -22.76
N LEU A 59 5.81 -3.34 -22.33
CA LEU A 59 6.98 -3.68 -23.14
C LEU A 59 6.70 -4.74 -24.21
N GLU A 60 5.68 -5.58 -24.07
CA GLU A 60 5.28 -6.55 -25.11
C GLU A 60 4.35 -5.92 -26.15
N THR A 61 3.37 -5.12 -25.73
CA THR A 61 2.34 -4.55 -26.62
C THR A 61 2.78 -3.28 -27.34
N GLY A 62 3.66 -2.48 -26.72
CA GLY A 62 3.98 -1.14 -27.23
C GLY A 62 2.88 -0.11 -26.97
N GLU A 63 1.87 -0.48 -26.19
CA GLU A 63 0.74 0.39 -25.84
C GLU A 63 0.88 0.91 -24.41
N GLY A 64 0.41 2.14 -24.21
CA GLY A 64 0.47 2.83 -22.92
C GLY A 64 -0.66 3.84 -22.80
N PHE A 65 -0.90 4.33 -21.59
CA PHE A 65 -1.89 5.38 -21.36
C PHE A 65 -1.21 6.75 -21.36
N ASN A 66 -1.88 7.75 -21.94
CA ASN A 66 -1.44 9.14 -21.82
C ASN A 66 -1.45 9.57 -20.35
N ALA A 67 -0.32 10.10 -19.85
CA ALA A 67 -0.14 10.43 -18.45
C ALA A 67 -1.10 11.52 -17.94
N ASP A 68 -1.39 12.54 -18.74
CA ASP A 68 -2.30 13.62 -18.36
C ASP A 68 -3.72 13.08 -18.20
N GLU A 69 -4.17 12.23 -19.13
CA GLU A 69 -5.49 11.59 -19.01
C GLU A 69 -5.58 10.69 -17.77
N VAL A 70 -4.50 9.96 -17.44
CA VAL A 70 -4.42 9.14 -16.23
C VAL A 70 -4.53 10.02 -14.98
N HIS A 71 -3.77 11.11 -14.90
CA HIS A 71 -3.80 12.02 -13.75
C HIS A 71 -5.18 12.66 -13.57
N GLU A 72 -5.81 13.12 -14.64
CA GLU A 72 -7.16 13.68 -14.61
C GLU A 72 -8.20 12.64 -14.13
N ALA A 73 -8.13 11.42 -14.67
CA ALA A 73 -8.97 10.31 -14.29
C ALA A 73 -8.83 9.96 -12.79
N MET A 74 -7.59 9.87 -12.31
CA MET A 74 -7.31 9.56 -10.90
C MET A 74 -7.75 10.68 -9.97
N ALA A 75 -7.55 11.94 -10.34
CA ALA A 75 -8.03 13.08 -9.58
C ALA A 75 -9.57 13.14 -9.54
N ALA A 76 -10.26 12.80 -10.64
CA ALA A 76 -11.71 12.70 -10.68
C ALA A 76 -12.24 11.60 -9.74
N ARG A 77 -11.59 10.43 -9.72
CA ARG A 77 -11.92 9.34 -8.79
C ARG A 77 -11.72 9.74 -7.33
N ALA A 78 -10.61 10.41 -7.01
CA ALA A 78 -10.31 10.85 -5.66
C ALA A 78 -11.37 11.84 -5.10
N ARG A 79 -12.01 12.60 -5.97
CA ARG A 79 -13.13 13.51 -5.62
C ARG A 79 -14.50 12.82 -5.58
N GLY A 80 -14.57 11.50 -5.77
CA GLY A 80 -15.83 10.74 -5.83
C GLY A 80 -16.61 10.91 -7.14
N GLY A 81 -16.01 11.50 -8.18
CA GLY A 81 -16.62 11.68 -9.49
C GLY A 81 -16.48 10.45 -10.40
N ARG A 82 -17.29 10.40 -11.47
CA ARG A 82 -17.12 9.42 -12.54
C ARG A 82 -15.89 9.79 -13.38
N SER A 83 -14.95 8.87 -13.50
CA SER A 83 -13.77 9.02 -14.36
C SER A 83 -14.06 8.57 -15.77
N ARG A 84 -13.46 9.25 -16.76
CA ARG A 84 -13.36 8.78 -18.14
C ARG A 84 -12.68 7.41 -18.20
N ARG A 85 -13.10 6.56 -19.14
CA ARG A 85 -12.39 5.32 -19.48
C ARG A 85 -11.18 5.68 -20.33
N LEU A 86 -10.00 5.33 -19.86
CA LEU A 86 -8.74 5.53 -20.58
C LEU A 86 -8.65 4.54 -21.76
N LYS A 87 -7.98 4.95 -22.82
CA LYS A 87 -7.64 4.09 -23.96
C LYS A 87 -6.12 3.97 -24.01
N ALA A 88 -5.64 2.73 -24.15
CA ALA A 88 -4.24 2.50 -24.43
C ALA A 88 -3.98 2.93 -25.89
N THR A 89 -2.85 3.58 -26.11
CA THR A 89 -2.38 4.03 -27.42
C THR A 89 -0.93 3.63 -27.59
N PRO A 90 -0.48 3.33 -28.82
CA PRO A 90 0.92 3.08 -29.09
C PRO A 90 1.78 4.25 -28.58
N TRP A 91 2.81 3.95 -27.78
CA TRP A 91 3.76 4.95 -27.28
C TRP A 91 5.14 4.84 -27.93
N ARG A 92 5.37 3.76 -28.67
CA ARG A 92 6.57 3.50 -29.47
C ARG A 92 6.16 2.85 -30.79
N GLU A 93 7.01 3.00 -31.81
CA GLU A 93 6.85 2.36 -33.14
C GLU A 93 7.13 0.86 -33.10
#